data_AF-A0A378JYY0-F1
#
_entry.id   AF-A0A378JYY0-F1
#
_cell.length_a   1.000
_cell.length_b   1.000
_cell.length_c   1.000
_cell.angle_alpha   90.00
_cell.angle_beta   90.00
_cell.angle_gamma   90.00
#
_symmetry.space_group_name_H-M   'P 1'
#
loop_
_entity.id
_entity.type
_entity.pdbx_description
1 polymer ?
#
loop_
_entity_poly.entity_id
_entity_poly.type
_entity_poly.pdbx_seq_one_letter_code
_entity_poly.pdbx_strand_id
1 'polypeptide(L)'
;MISMLYHFPAAAIDKSIDKNSFTFGEYLDLDILKNALDKFDHNKISVVTFHKEIARAGVVYVSVYLKQRQIYYLGQDGKYFLERY
;
A
#
# COMPACT_ATOMS: atom_id res chain seq x y z
N MET A 1 7.67 27.49 17.33
CA MET A 1 7.89 26.03 17.18
C MET A 1 8.09 25.74 15.71
N ILE A 2 9.31 25.45 15.28
CA ILE A 2 9.61 25.07 13.90
C ILE A 2 9.54 23.54 13.85
N SER A 3 8.50 23.00 13.24
CA SER A 3 8.40 21.56 12.99
C SER A 3 9.41 21.22 11.90
N MET A 4 10.52 20.58 12.27
CA MET A 4 11.42 19.96 11.30
C MET A 4 10.67 18.81 10.64
N LEU A 5 10.27 18.99 9.38
CA LEU A 5 9.96 17.86 8.51
C LEU A 5 11.24 17.05 8.38
N TYR A 6 11.26 15.87 9.01
CA TYR A 6 12.26 14.85 8.72
C TYR A 6 12.20 14.56 7.22
N HIS A 7 13.17 15.11 6.47
CA HIS A 7 13.47 14.68 5.12
C HIS A 7 13.89 13.21 5.25
N PHE A 8 12.94 12.30 5.04
CA PHE A 8 13.32 10.94 4.69
C PHE A 8 14.16 11.06 3.42
N PRO A 9 15.43 10.61 3.42
CA PRO A 9 16.14 10.51 2.16
C PRO A 9 15.30 9.56 1.32
N ALA A 10 14.69 10.08 0.25
CA ALA A 10 14.22 9.25 -0.83
C ALA A 10 15.45 8.46 -1.26
N ALA A 11 15.55 7.23 -0.75
CA ALA A 11 16.68 6.34 -0.98
C ALA A 11 16.96 6.41 -2.47
N ALA A 12 18.22 6.67 -2.83
CA ALA A 12 18.66 6.79 -4.22
C ALA A 12 18.00 5.68 -5.04
N ILE A 13 16.95 6.05 -5.77
CA ILE A 13 16.15 5.09 -6.50
C ILE A 13 17.06 4.67 -7.63
N ASP A 14 17.64 3.47 -7.51
CA ASP A 14 18.35 2.83 -8.59
C ASP A 14 17.43 2.92 -9.82
N LYS A 15 17.91 3.60 -10.87
CA LYS A 15 17.10 4.00 -12.03
C LYS A 15 16.63 2.80 -12.86
N SER A 16 16.97 1.59 -12.43
CA SER A 16 16.32 0.34 -12.83
C SER A 16 14.93 0.23 -12.20
N ILE A 17 14.06 1.22 -12.40
CA ILE A 17 12.61 1.00 -12.22
C ILE A 17 12.28 -0.13 -13.19
N ASP A 18 12.06 -1.31 -12.63
CA ASP A 18 11.74 -2.52 -13.36
C ASP A 18 10.58 -2.19 -14.31
N LYS A 19 10.89 -2.06 -15.62
CA LYS A 19 9.96 -1.64 -16.67
C LYS A 19 8.90 -2.71 -16.97
N ASN A 20 8.91 -3.81 -16.21
CA ASN A 20 7.87 -4.81 -16.26
C ASN A 20 6.51 -4.13 -16.05
N SER A 21 5.57 -4.42 -16.94
CA SER A 21 4.23 -3.83 -16.98
C SER A 21 3.56 -3.92 -15.61
N PHE A 22 3.60 -2.82 -14.87
CA PHE A 22 2.98 -2.72 -13.57
C PHE A 22 1.54 -2.25 -13.78
N THR A 23 0.58 -3.08 -13.38
CA THR A 23 -0.85 -2.79 -13.58
C THR A 23 -1.41 -2.18 -12.30
N PHE A 24 -1.86 -0.94 -12.40
CA PHE A 24 -2.62 -0.27 -11.34
C PHE A 24 -4.11 -0.55 -11.53
N GLY A 25 -4.82 -0.83 -10.44
CA GLY A 25 -6.27 -0.90 -10.47
C GLY A 25 -6.88 0.50 -10.56
N GLU A 26 -7.88 0.70 -11.40
CA GLU A 26 -8.58 2.00 -11.51
C GLU A 26 -9.57 2.24 -10.35
N TYR A 27 -10.04 1.16 -9.72
CA TYR A 27 -11.02 1.18 -8.64
C TYR A 27 -10.55 0.32 -7.48
N LEU A 28 -11.03 0.62 -6.27
CA LEU A 28 -10.75 -0.19 -5.10
C LEU A 28 -11.41 -1.58 -5.21
N ASP A 29 -10.60 -2.61 -5.42
CA ASP A 29 -11.03 -4.02 -5.43
C ASP A 29 -10.74 -4.66 -4.07
N LEU A 30 -11.81 -4.85 -3.29
CA LEU A 30 -11.72 -5.41 -1.94
C LEU A 30 -11.34 -6.89 -1.90
N ASP A 31 -11.64 -7.65 -2.96
CA ASP A 31 -11.33 -9.08 -3.02
C ASP A 31 -9.83 -9.26 -3.24
N ILE A 32 -9.24 -8.48 -4.15
CA ILE A 32 -7.79 -8.46 -4.35
C ILE A 32 -7.08 -7.96 -3.08
N LEU A 33 -7.55 -6.86 -2.48
CA LEU A 33 -6.94 -6.29 -1.27
C LEU A 33 -6.93 -7.28 -0.11
N LYS A 34 -8.09 -7.87 0.24
CA LYS A 34 -8.20 -8.81 1.36
C LYS A 34 -7.38 -10.08 1.14
N ASN A 35 -7.33 -10.59 -0.09
CA ASN A 35 -6.49 -11.73 -0.44
C ASN A 35 -5.00 -11.42 -0.32
N ALA A 36 -4.59 -10.19 -0.67
CA ALA A 36 -3.21 -9.75 -0.51
C ALA A 36 -2.82 -9.65 0.99
N LEU A 37 -3.71 -9.12 1.83
CA LEU A 37 -3.54 -9.06 3.28
C LEU A 37 -3.38 -10.47 3.87
N ASP A 38 -4.34 -11.38 3.60
CA ASP A 38 -4.27 -12.77 4.09
C ASP A 38 -2.95 -13.45 3.71
N LYS A 39 -2.55 -13.32 2.43
CA LYS A 39 -1.32 -13.94 1.95
C LYS A 39 -0.08 -13.34 2.62
N PHE A 40 -0.08 -12.04 2.87
CA PHE A 40 1.05 -11.37 3.52
C PHE A 40 1.15 -11.75 4.99
N ASP A 41 0.04 -11.74 5.73
CA ASP A 41 -0.01 -12.12 7.14
C ASP A 41 0.43 -13.57 7.39
N HIS A 42 0.09 -14.46 6.45
CA HIS A 42 0.53 -15.86 6.50
C HIS A 42 1.90 -16.11 5.85
N ASN A 43 2.69 -15.05 5.59
CA ASN A 43 4.03 -15.12 4.97
C ASN A 43 4.07 -15.87 3.62
N LYS A 44 2.96 -15.91 2.88
CA LYS A 44 2.86 -16.56 1.56
C LYS A 44 3.43 -15.71 0.43
N ILE A 45 3.57 -14.39 0.64
CA ILE A 45 4.12 -13.45 -0.35
C ILE A 45 5.14 -12.51 0.30
N SER A 46 6.09 -12.02 -0.50
CA SER A 46 7.06 -11.01 -0.06
C SER A 46 6.43 -9.63 0.11
N VAL A 47 7.11 -8.75 0.85
CA VAL A 47 6.69 -7.33 0.96
C VAL A 47 6.59 -6.64 -0.39
N VAL A 48 7.50 -6.94 -1.33
CA VAL A 48 7.47 -6.36 -2.69
C VAL A 48 6.24 -6.85 -3.44
N THR A 49 5.95 -8.15 -3.39
CA THR A 49 4.74 -8.73 -4.00
C THR A 49 3.47 -8.13 -3.39
N PHE A 50 3.44 -7.94 -2.07
CA PHE A 50 2.32 -7.31 -1.37
C PHE A 50 2.06 -5.89 -1.89
N HIS A 51 3.09 -5.05 -2.00
CA HIS A 51 2.95 -3.69 -2.56
C HIS A 51 2.41 -3.71 -4.00
N LYS A 52 2.81 -4.71 -4.81
CA LYS A 52 2.29 -4.88 -6.16
C LYS A 52 0.81 -5.24 -6.17
N GLU A 53 0.38 -6.16 -5.30
CA GLU A 53 -1.02 -6.58 -5.22
C GLU A 53 -1.95 -5.48 -4.67
N ILE A 54 -1.54 -4.70 -3.66
CA ILE A 54 -2.38 -3.60 -3.17
C ILE A 54 -2.53 -2.48 -4.21
N ALA A 55 -1.50 -2.19 -5.00
CA ALA A 55 -1.60 -1.24 -6.11
C ALA A 55 -2.50 -1.77 -7.24
N ARG A 56 -2.44 -3.07 -7.52
CA ARG A 56 -3.36 -3.75 -8.44
C ARG A 56 -4.80 -3.73 -7.92
N ALA A 57 -5.00 -3.76 -6.61
CA ALA A 57 -6.30 -3.54 -5.96
C ALA A 57 -6.78 -2.09 -6.02
N GLY A 58 -6.03 -1.18 -6.66
CA GLY A 58 -6.37 0.23 -6.82
C GLY A 58 -6.05 1.10 -5.61
N VAL A 59 -5.28 0.61 -4.64
CA VAL A 59 -4.84 1.40 -3.48
C VAL A 59 -3.73 2.36 -3.90
N VAL A 60 -3.93 3.64 -3.62
CA VAL A 60 -2.97 4.72 -3.92
C VAL A 60 -2.36 5.36 -2.66
N TYR A 61 -2.99 5.17 -1.50
CA TYR A 61 -2.49 5.70 -0.23
C TYR A 61 -2.87 4.78 0.94
N VAL A 62 -1.92 4.59 1.85
CA VAL A 62 -2.10 3.81 3.09
C VAL A 62 -1.72 4.67 4.29
N SER A 63 -2.59 4.70 5.30
CA SER A 63 -2.33 5.38 6.58
C SER A 63 -2.52 4.41 7.74
N VAL A 64 -1.54 4.37 8.64
CA VAL A 64 -1.56 3.49 9.82
C VAL A 64 -1.78 4.34 11.07
N TYR A 65 -2.86 4.05 11.79
CA TYR A 65 -3.21 4.71 13.03
C TYR A 65 -3.00 3.78 14.23
N LEU A 66 -1.75 3.71 14.71
CA LEU A 66 -1.32 2.79 15.77
C LEU A 66 -2.15 2.88 17.05
N LYS A 67 -2.57 4.09 17.45
CA LYS A 67 -3.35 4.30 18.68
C LYS A 67 -4.73 3.62 18.67
N GLN A 68 -5.33 3.46 17.49
CA GLN A 68 -6.65 2.81 17.35
C GLN A 68 -6.56 1.44 16.68
N ARG A 69 -5.34 0.94 16.44
CA ARG A 69 -5.05 -0.29 15.68
C ARG A 69 -5.83 -0.37 14.37
N GLN A 70 -5.74 0.71 13.59
CA GLN A 70 -6.47 0.85 12.34
C GLN A 70 -5.51 1.11 11.19
N ILE A 71 -5.82 0.54 10.04
CA ILE A 71 -5.14 0.82 8.78
C ILE A 71 -6.19 1.28 7.77
N TYR A 72 -5.91 2.39 7.11
CA TYR A 72 -6.77 3.02 6.11
C TYR A 72 -6.14 2.86 4.73
N TYR A 73 -6.87 2.20 3.82
CA TYR A 73 -6.48 2.00 2.44
C TYR A 73 -7.39 2.86 1.55
N LEU A 74 -6.81 3.86 0.89
CA LEU A 74 -7.52 4.76 -0.02
C LEU A 74 -7.32 4.29 -1.46
N GLY A 75 -8.43 4.09 -2.15
CA GLY A 75 -8.48 3.75 -3.57
C GLY A 75 -8.36 4.97 -4.49
N GLN A 76 -7.95 4.73 -5.72
CA GLN A 76 -7.90 5.74 -6.78
C GLN A 76 -9.28 6.35 -7.10
N ASP A 77 -10.36 5.59 -6.89
CA ASP A 77 -11.74 6.03 -7.06
C ASP A 77 -12.30 6.83 -5.87
N GLY A 78 -11.45 7.16 -4.89
CA GLY A 78 -11.81 7.90 -3.68
C GLY A 78 -12.53 7.06 -2.61
N LYS A 79 -12.79 5.77 -2.87
CA LYS A 79 -13.33 4.85 -1.86
C LYS A 79 -12.23 4.39 -0.92
N TYR A 80 -12.62 3.87 0.24
CA TYR A 80 -11.66 3.39 1.21
C TYR A 80 -12.07 2.07 1.86
N PHE A 81 -11.05 1.37 2.36
CA PHE A 81 -11.20 0.22 3.24
C PHE A 81 -10.49 0.50 4.56
N LEU A 82 -11.15 0.16 5.67
CA LEU A 82 -10.61 0.31 7.01
C LEU A 82 -10.43 -1.08 7.63
N GLU A 83 -9.19 -1.42 7.94
CA GLU A 83 -8.81 -2.63 8.63
C GLU A 83 -8.59 -2.37 10.12
N ARG A 84 -8.97 -3.32 10.98
CA ARG A 84 -8.69 -3.32 12.41
C ARG A 84 -7.92 -4.57 12.79
N TYR A 85 -6.87 -4.41 13.60
CA TYR A 85 -5.99 -5.50 14.06
C TYR A 85 -5.72 -5.45 15.58
#